data_AF-A0AAV9UNJ5-F1
#
_entry.id   AF-A0AAV9UNJ5-F1
#
_cell.length_a   1.000
_cell.length_b   1.000
_cell.length_c   1.000
_cell.angle_alpha   90.00
_cell.angle_beta   90.00
_cell.angle_gamma   90.00
#
_symmetry.space_group_name_H-M   'P 1'
#
loop_
_entity.id
_entity.type
_entity.pdbx_description
1 polymer ?
#
loop_
_entity_poly.entity_id
_entity_poly.type
_entity_poly.pdbx_seq_one_letter_code
_entity_poly.pdbx_strand_id
1 'polypeptide(L)'
;MKSIISAVIFTALAQAAPSNTKTTTTIGVNPVVFDGRIPPLFRAAKFDSYSTSPYNAEYVLGQEPWSKVIQFPNIPDSLFDAPLNGKSLIVKINNKSIFAPGGPQNAQTGFRRSELLPGVNSGNDVTNNGVTAHHFSIRTDPTRPLNYTHEYQPVFIETQDYSSHVWQLKTGTPFAESWSLADAKTLRLYSSSTSSAPTELLNVPFTEDTWHNFAIESDWDGNLITVYYSTGLSPLAKVVGPVSNDASGKGQFHIGLLKLPTGPAGINVVKEGYQSKRPNEGLTYGGIFIEDTSAGSVTLEPVAA
;
A
#
# COMPACT_ATOMS: atom_id res chain seq x y z
N MET A 1 -27.70 -19.24 -10.36
CA MET A 1 -27.14 -20.52 -9.87
C MET A 1 -26.38 -20.23 -8.59
N LYS A 2 -26.80 -20.83 -7.48
CA LYS A 2 -26.27 -20.56 -6.14
C LYS A 2 -24.85 -21.12 -6.04
N SER A 3 -23.86 -20.24 -5.85
CA SER A 3 -22.46 -20.60 -5.65
C SER A 3 -22.28 -21.07 -4.20
N ILE A 4 -21.81 -22.29 -4.02
CA ILE A 4 -21.43 -22.85 -2.72
C ILE A 4 -19.94 -22.57 -2.56
N ILE A 5 -19.59 -21.54 -1.78
CA ILE A 5 -18.22 -21.29 -1.35
C ILE A 5 -18.07 -21.89 0.05
N SER A 6 -17.30 -22.96 0.15
CA SER A 6 -16.91 -23.53 1.44
C SER A 6 -15.92 -22.58 2.12
N ALA A 7 -16.33 -21.99 3.24
CA ALA A 7 -15.46 -21.26 4.14
C ALA A 7 -14.50 -22.23 4.84
N VAL A 8 -13.20 -22.11 4.57
CA VAL A 8 -12.16 -22.77 5.36
C VAL A 8 -11.68 -21.77 6.42
N ILE A 9 -12.08 -22.02 7.66
CA ILE A 9 -11.62 -21.28 8.83
C ILE A 9 -10.17 -21.69 9.08
N PHE A 10 -9.22 -20.77 8.89
CA PHE A 10 -7.85 -20.93 9.38
C PHE A 10 -7.70 -20.19 10.70
N THR A 11 -7.47 -20.94 11.76
CA THR A 11 -7.06 -20.42 13.07
C THR A 11 -5.63 -19.88 12.97
N ALA A 12 -5.48 -18.56 13.01
CA ALA A 12 -4.20 -17.93 13.22
C ALA A 12 -3.71 -18.24 14.64
N LEU A 13 -2.63 -19.02 14.76
CA LEU A 13 -1.89 -19.16 16.02
C LEU A 13 -1.19 -17.82 16.29
N ALA A 14 -1.75 -17.02 17.18
CA ALA A 14 -1.12 -15.82 17.70
C ALA A 14 0.14 -16.23 18.49
N GLN A 15 1.31 -16.13 17.88
CA GLN A 15 2.57 -16.08 18.62
C GLN A 15 2.84 -14.63 19.00
N ALA A 16 2.95 -14.39 20.31
CA ALA A 16 3.31 -13.09 20.85
C ALA A 16 4.70 -12.69 20.34
N ALA A 17 4.75 -11.63 19.55
CA ALA A 17 6.00 -11.03 19.12
C ALA A 17 6.71 -10.38 20.32
N PRO A 18 8.04 -10.53 20.46
CA PRO A 18 8.78 -9.88 21.51
C PRO A 18 8.77 -8.35 21.31
N SER A 19 8.36 -7.64 22.35
CA SER A 19 8.47 -6.18 22.50
C SER A 19 9.95 -5.77 22.41
N ASN A 20 10.31 -5.06 21.34
CA ASN A 20 11.60 -4.39 21.25
C ASN A 20 11.40 -2.91 20.90
N THR A 21 11.52 -2.10 21.94
CA THR A 21 11.93 -0.68 21.96
C THR A 21 11.25 0.25 20.95
N LYS A 22 10.20 0.93 21.42
CA LYS A 22 9.67 2.18 20.86
C LYS A 22 10.77 3.25 20.84
N THR A 23 11.52 3.37 19.76
CA THR A 23 12.01 4.69 19.32
C THR A 23 10.85 5.38 18.63
N THR A 24 9.88 5.88 19.41
CA THR A 24 8.94 6.89 18.92
C THR A 24 9.74 8.15 18.70
N THR A 25 10.36 8.28 17.53
CA THR A 25 10.76 9.61 17.09
C THR A 25 9.47 10.38 16.89
N THR A 26 9.24 11.35 17.77
CA THR A 26 8.06 12.22 17.74
C THR A 26 8.03 12.95 16.39
N ILE A 27 7.20 12.48 15.46
CA ILE A 27 6.96 13.16 14.17
C ILE A 27 5.88 14.24 14.32
N GLY A 28 4.97 14.01 15.27
CA GLY A 28 3.79 14.80 15.56
C GLY A 28 3.32 14.52 16.98
N VAL A 29 2.12 15.01 17.32
CA VAL A 29 1.56 14.89 18.68
C VAL A 29 0.79 13.59 18.91
N ASN A 30 0.42 12.90 17.84
CA ASN A 30 -0.37 11.67 17.91
C ASN A 30 0.51 10.45 18.20
N PRO A 31 -0.04 9.42 18.88
CA PRO A 31 0.62 8.13 18.98
C PRO A 31 0.81 7.48 17.60
N VAL A 32 2.04 7.09 17.28
CA VAL A 32 2.33 6.22 16.13
C VAL A 32 1.98 4.77 16.52
N VAL A 33 0.99 4.18 15.85
CA VAL A 33 0.52 2.80 16.09
C VAL A 33 1.27 1.78 15.24
N PHE A 34 1.85 2.23 14.12
CA PHE A 34 2.78 1.45 13.32
C PHE A 34 3.82 2.37 12.68
N ASP A 35 5.11 2.02 12.80
CA ASP A 35 6.19 2.73 12.12
C ASP A 35 6.90 1.80 11.14
N GLY A 36 6.65 2.02 9.85
CA GLY A 36 7.25 1.27 8.75
C GLY A 36 8.46 1.97 8.14
N ARG A 37 8.85 3.15 8.63
CA ARG A 37 9.98 3.90 8.09
C ARG A 37 11.28 3.16 8.34
N ILE A 38 12.17 3.22 7.35
CA ILE A 38 13.38 2.41 7.36
C ILE A 38 14.53 3.22 7.96
N PRO A 39 15.24 2.71 8.99
CA PRO A 39 16.35 3.45 9.58
C PRO A 39 17.61 3.45 8.69
N PRO A 40 18.53 4.42 8.85
CA PRO A 40 19.69 4.63 7.98
C PRO A 40 20.68 3.46 7.83
N LEU A 41 20.64 2.44 8.69
CA LEU A 41 21.51 1.25 8.59
C LEU A 41 20.74 -0.05 8.32
N PHE A 42 19.46 0.04 7.95
CA PHE A 42 18.67 -1.13 7.59
C PHE A 42 19.19 -1.76 6.30
N ARG A 43 19.14 -3.10 6.24
CA ARG A 43 19.61 -3.91 5.11
C ARG A 43 18.45 -4.76 4.60
N ALA A 44 18.37 -4.97 3.29
CA ALA A 44 17.24 -5.66 2.67
C ALA A 44 17.04 -7.10 3.21
N ALA A 45 18.12 -7.78 3.61
CA ALA A 45 18.07 -9.09 4.26
C ALA A 45 17.24 -9.12 5.56
N LYS A 46 17.05 -7.98 6.25
CA LYS A 46 16.22 -7.93 7.46
C LYS A 46 14.72 -8.06 7.19
N PHE A 47 14.26 -7.84 5.95
CA PHE A 47 12.87 -8.07 5.58
C PHE A 47 12.52 -9.55 5.48
N ASP A 48 13.52 -10.44 5.33
CA ASP A 48 13.32 -11.89 5.20
C ASP A 48 13.07 -12.58 6.56
N SER A 49 12.89 -11.84 7.66
CA SER A 49 12.64 -12.41 8.99
C SER A 49 11.66 -11.59 9.82
N TYR A 50 10.64 -12.25 10.38
CA TYR A 50 9.70 -11.64 11.33
C TYR A 50 10.36 -11.04 12.56
N SER A 51 11.56 -11.48 12.95
CA SER A 51 12.26 -10.95 14.12
C SER A 51 12.94 -9.59 13.87
N THR A 52 13.16 -9.23 12.60
CA THR A 52 13.88 -8.01 12.22
C THR A 52 13.11 -7.09 11.28
N SER A 53 12.12 -7.63 10.57
CA SER A 53 11.31 -6.87 9.62
C SER A 53 10.22 -6.10 10.35
N PRO A 54 10.01 -4.80 10.06
CA PRO A 54 8.82 -4.09 10.51
C PRO A 54 7.55 -4.57 9.77
N TYR A 55 7.71 -5.32 8.68
CA TYR A 55 6.63 -5.84 7.85
C TYR A 55 6.58 -7.37 7.89
N ASN A 56 5.47 -7.94 7.43
CA ASN A 56 5.36 -9.36 7.18
C ASN A 56 6.48 -9.86 6.24
N ALA A 57 7.14 -10.95 6.62
CA ALA A 57 8.34 -11.45 5.94
C ALA A 57 8.06 -12.42 4.77
N GLU A 58 6.83 -12.90 4.59
CA GLU A 58 6.55 -14.04 3.70
C GLU A 58 5.27 -13.90 2.85
N TYR A 59 4.33 -13.06 3.27
CA TYR A 59 3.02 -12.96 2.63
C TYR A 59 2.99 -11.91 1.51
N VAL A 60 2.07 -12.13 0.56
CA VAL A 60 1.86 -11.29 -0.64
C VAL A 60 3.14 -11.04 -1.43
N LEU A 61 3.93 -12.11 -1.55
CA LEU A 61 5.23 -12.13 -2.21
C LEU A 61 5.25 -13.22 -3.29
N GLY A 62 6.07 -13.00 -4.31
CA GLY A 62 6.31 -14.00 -5.35
C GLY A 62 7.29 -15.09 -4.91
N GLN A 63 8.01 -15.64 -5.89
CA GLN A 63 8.95 -16.75 -5.69
C GLN A 63 10.33 -16.29 -5.20
N GLU A 64 10.54 -14.99 -4.98
CA GLU A 64 11.80 -14.40 -4.54
C GLU A 64 11.64 -13.78 -3.15
N PRO A 65 12.66 -13.85 -2.27
CA PRO A 65 12.58 -13.26 -0.94
C PRO A 65 12.57 -11.72 -1.01
N TRP A 66 12.14 -11.06 0.07
CA TRP A 66 12.08 -9.60 0.15
C TRP A 66 13.42 -8.94 -0.12
N SER A 67 14.53 -9.54 0.31
CA SER A 67 15.88 -9.02 0.05
C SER A 67 16.26 -8.93 -1.44
N LYS A 68 15.54 -9.64 -2.32
CA LYS A 68 15.68 -9.53 -3.78
C LYS A 68 14.67 -8.55 -4.39
N VAL A 69 13.50 -8.44 -3.78
CA VAL A 69 12.39 -7.59 -4.21
C VAL A 69 12.59 -6.13 -3.80
N ILE A 70 13.20 -5.88 -2.64
CA ILE A 70 13.46 -4.56 -2.08
C ILE A 70 14.84 -4.05 -2.47
N GLN A 71 14.90 -2.76 -2.80
CA GLN A 71 16.15 -2.03 -3.01
C GLN A 71 16.08 -0.67 -2.31
N PHE A 72 17.22 -0.15 -1.89
CA PHE A 72 17.30 1.20 -1.32
C PHE A 72 17.88 2.14 -2.39
N PRO A 73 17.08 3.02 -2.99
CA PRO A 73 17.58 4.01 -3.93
C PRO A 73 18.42 5.07 -3.21
N ASN A 74 19.35 5.68 -3.95
CA ASN A 74 20.06 6.88 -3.49
C ASN A 74 19.37 8.11 -4.10
N ILE A 75 18.32 8.58 -3.43
CA ILE A 75 17.49 9.72 -3.84
C ILE A 75 17.22 10.61 -2.62
N PRO A 76 16.72 11.84 -2.79
CA PRO A 76 16.24 12.65 -1.67
C PRO A 76 15.16 11.93 -0.88
N ASP A 77 15.23 12.03 0.45
CA ASP A 77 14.27 11.43 1.36
C ASP A 77 12.86 12.01 1.15
N SER A 78 11.84 11.21 1.49
CA SER A 78 10.46 11.67 1.52
C SER A 78 10.21 12.63 2.70
N LEU A 79 9.06 13.33 2.67
CA LEU A 79 8.66 14.30 3.69
C LEU A 79 8.87 13.79 5.13
N PHE A 80 8.44 12.57 5.42
CA PHE A 80 8.48 11.99 6.77
C PHE A 80 9.68 11.08 7.05
N ASP A 81 10.57 10.88 6.07
CA ASP A 81 11.86 10.20 6.26
C ASP A 81 12.99 11.17 6.57
N ALA A 82 12.96 12.37 5.98
CA ALA A 82 14.05 13.36 6.08
C ALA A 82 14.44 13.73 7.53
N PRO A 83 13.52 13.96 8.48
CA PRO A 83 13.87 14.27 9.87
C PRO A 83 14.53 13.11 10.61
N LEU A 84 14.32 11.87 10.13
CA LEU A 84 14.86 10.67 10.76
C LEU A 84 16.22 10.27 10.19
N ASN A 85 16.70 10.97 9.16
CA ASN A 85 17.75 10.44 8.30
C ASN A 85 17.40 9.01 7.84
N GLY A 86 16.10 8.79 7.55
CA GLY A 86 15.54 7.49 7.19
C GLY A 86 15.97 7.06 5.78
N LYS A 87 15.39 5.97 5.29
CA LYS A 87 15.55 5.53 3.91
C LYS A 87 14.22 5.27 3.27
N SER A 88 14.12 5.69 2.02
CA SER A 88 13.10 5.19 1.12
C SER A 88 13.47 3.79 0.61
N LEU A 89 12.48 3.03 0.17
CA LEU A 89 12.64 1.70 -0.40
C LEU A 89 11.93 1.61 -1.74
N ILE A 90 12.47 0.83 -2.66
CA ILE A 90 11.79 0.41 -3.89
C ILE A 90 11.15 -0.95 -3.63
N VAL A 91 9.89 -1.11 -3.99
CA VAL A 91 9.24 -2.42 -4.15
C VAL A 91 9.17 -2.73 -5.64
N LYS A 92 9.73 -3.88 -6.04
CA LYS A 92 9.80 -4.31 -7.43
C LYS A 92 8.83 -5.44 -7.73
N ILE A 93 8.39 -5.51 -8.98
CA ILE A 93 7.76 -6.69 -9.55
C ILE A 93 8.49 -7.14 -10.82
N ASN A 94 8.48 -8.45 -11.04
CA ASN A 94 9.00 -9.08 -12.25
C ASN A 94 8.18 -10.33 -12.57
N ASN A 95 8.61 -11.14 -13.55
CA ASN A 95 7.88 -12.35 -13.97
C ASN A 95 7.72 -13.43 -12.87
N LYS A 96 8.49 -13.36 -11.78
CA LYS A 96 8.40 -14.27 -10.62
C LYS A 96 7.53 -13.73 -9.49
N SER A 97 7.03 -12.49 -9.61
CA SER A 97 6.11 -11.87 -8.64
C SER A 97 4.69 -12.46 -8.73
N ILE A 98 4.57 -13.79 -8.73
CA ILE A 98 3.29 -14.51 -8.79
C ILE A 98 2.99 -15.03 -7.41
N PHE A 99 2.07 -14.38 -6.71
CA PHE A 99 1.61 -14.81 -5.39
C PHE A 99 0.75 -16.07 -5.51
N ALA A 100 0.94 -17.01 -4.59
CA ALA A 100 0.27 -18.30 -4.59
C ALA A 100 -0.27 -18.63 -3.17
N PRO A 101 -1.38 -18.01 -2.76
CA PRO A 101 -1.90 -18.15 -1.39
C PRO A 101 -2.26 -19.61 -1.09
N GLY A 102 -1.70 -20.18 -0.03
CA GLY A 102 -1.94 -21.59 0.32
C GLY A 102 -1.31 -22.62 -0.64
N GLY A 103 -0.40 -22.18 -1.52
CA GLY A 103 0.45 -23.05 -2.33
C GLY A 103 0.32 -22.85 -3.85
N PRO A 104 1.19 -23.52 -4.64
CA PRO A 104 1.32 -23.31 -6.09
C PRO A 104 0.03 -23.48 -6.91
N GLN A 105 -0.88 -24.36 -6.47
CA GLN A 105 -2.19 -24.59 -7.10
C GLN A 105 -3.07 -23.33 -7.13
N ASN A 106 -2.86 -22.41 -6.19
CA ASN A 106 -3.59 -21.17 -6.08
C ASN A 106 -2.87 -19.98 -6.74
N ALA A 107 -1.74 -20.20 -7.43
CA ALA A 107 -0.94 -19.17 -8.09
C ALA A 107 -1.79 -18.20 -8.92
N GLN A 108 -1.73 -16.91 -8.59
CA GLN A 108 -2.46 -15.83 -9.24
C GLN A 108 -1.71 -15.40 -10.51
N THR A 109 -1.70 -16.26 -11.53
CA THR A 109 -0.90 -16.10 -12.76
C THR A 109 -1.26 -14.86 -13.58
N GLY A 110 -2.49 -14.36 -13.43
CA GLY A 110 -2.96 -13.12 -14.06
C GLY A 110 -2.32 -11.88 -13.44
N PHE A 111 -1.87 -11.92 -12.19
CA PHE A 111 -1.28 -10.77 -11.51
C PHE A 111 0.25 -10.80 -11.44
N ARG A 112 0.86 -9.64 -11.24
CA ARG A 112 2.19 -9.52 -10.65
C ARG A 112 2.10 -8.71 -9.37
N ARG A 113 2.48 -9.31 -8.25
CA ARG A 113 2.38 -8.62 -6.96
C ARG A 113 3.51 -8.86 -5.98
N SER A 114 3.83 -7.81 -5.25
CA SER A 114 4.75 -7.79 -4.11
C SER A 114 4.33 -6.62 -3.23
N GLU A 115 3.76 -6.92 -2.07
CA GLU A 115 3.14 -5.93 -1.20
C GLU A 115 3.55 -6.13 0.25
N LEU A 116 4.12 -5.09 0.85
CA LEU A 116 4.45 -5.03 2.26
C LEU A 116 3.17 -4.89 3.09
N LEU A 117 3.08 -5.67 4.15
CA LEU A 117 2.03 -5.59 5.17
C LEU A 117 2.67 -5.22 6.51
N PRO A 118 2.17 -4.25 7.28
CA PRO A 118 2.67 -3.97 8.62
C PRO A 118 2.78 -5.24 9.48
N GLY A 119 3.80 -5.35 10.33
CA GLY A 119 4.01 -6.56 11.15
C GLY A 119 2.87 -6.86 12.13
N VAL A 120 2.11 -5.83 12.52
CA VAL A 120 0.92 -5.92 13.40
C VAL A 120 -0.36 -6.27 12.64
N ASN A 121 -0.31 -6.33 11.31
CA ASN A 121 -1.48 -6.32 10.42
C ASN A 121 -2.24 -7.66 10.41
N SER A 122 -3.27 -7.73 11.23
CA SER A 122 -4.24 -8.83 11.30
C SER A 122 -5.54 -8.54 10.55
N GLY A 123 -5.74 -7.30 10.11
CA GLY A 123 -6.97 -6.81 9.51
C GLY A 123 -8.04 -6.34 10.51
N ASN A 124 -7.82 -6.57 11.81
CA ASN A 124 -8.62 -6.05 12.93
C ASN A 124 -7.74 -5.86 14.17
N ASP A 125 -6.91 -4.82 14.12
CA ASP A 125 -5.90 -4.48 15.12
C ASP A 125 -5.83 -2.95 15.31
N VAL A 126 -4.75 -2.49 15.96
CA VAL A 126 -4.56 -1.08 16.30
C VAL A 126 -4.47 -0.16 15.08
N THR A 127 -4.17 -0.67 13.88
CA THR A 127 -4.11 0.15 12.67
C THR A 127 -5.48 0.47 12.08
N ASN A 128 -6.56 -0.14 12.61
CA ASN A 128 -7.93 0.03 12.11
C ASN A 128 -8.96 0.09 13.25
N ASN A 129 -8.62 0.86 14.30
CA ASN A 129 -9.48 1.16 15.45
C ASN A 129 -9.65 2.68 15.62
N GLY A 130 -10.85 3.14 16.01
CA GLY A 130 -11.13 4.56 16.22
C GLY A 130 -10.95 5.36 14.94
N VAL A 131 -10.07 6.36 14.97
CA VAL A 131 -9.66 7.14 13.79
C VAL A 131 -8.15 7.02 13.60
N THR A 132 -7.72 6.59 12.41
CA THR A 132 -6.28 6.47 12.09
C THR A 132 -5.93 7.12 10.77
N ALA A 133 -4.74 7.72 10.68
CA ALA A 133 -4.19 8.23 9.43
C ALA A 133 -3.04 7.35 8.93
N HIS A 134 -3.20 6.84 7.70
CA HIS A 134 -2.18 6.06 7.00
C HIS A 134 -1.32 6.98 6.16
N HIS A 135 -0.07 7.18 6.57
CA HIS A 135 0.91 8.00 5.89
C HIS A 135 1.77 7.17 4.97
N PHE A 136 2.01 7.68 3.77
CA PHE A 136 2.96 7.13 2.81
C PHE A 136 3.30 8.18 1.75
N SER A 137 4.50 8.07 1.19
CA SER A 137 4.92 8.81 0.01
C SER A 137 5.27 7.85 -1.11
N ILE A 138 4.92 8.19 -2.35
CA ILE A 138 5.29 7.42 -3.54
C ILE A 138 6.03 8.28 -4.57
N ARG A 139 6.98 7.66 -5.27
CA ARG A 139 7.77 8.28 -6.34
C ARG A 139 8.05 7.25 -7.42
N THR A 140 7.96 7.65 -8.69
CA THR A 140 8.37 6.82 -9.82
C THR A 140 9.86 6.50 -9.77
N ASP A 141 10.27 5.35 -10.30
CA ASP A 141 11.69 5.03 -10.49
C ASP A 141 12.04 5.00 -11.98
N PRO A 142 12.85 5.94 -12.50
CA PRO A 142 13.20 6.00 -13.92
C PRO A 142 14.01 4.78 -14.40
N THR A 143 14.65 4.05 -13.49
CA THR A 143 15.38 2.81 -13.81
C THR A 143 14.48 1.57 -13.79
N ARG A 144 13.21 1.72 -13.37
CA ARG A 144 12.21 0.64 -13.25
C ARG A 144 10.81 1.12 -13.67
N PRO A 145 10.66 1.72 -14.87
CA PRO A 145 9.42 2.37 -15.26
C PRO A 145 8.25 1.40 -15.32
N LEU A 146 7.08 1.85 -14.87
CA LEU A 146 5.83 1.09 -14.99
C LEU A 146 5.36 1.03 -16.45
N ASN A 147 4.71 -0.08 -16.82
CA ASN A 147 3.96 -0.18 -18.07
C ASN A 147 2.54 0.34 -17.90
N TYR A 148 2.32 1.63 -18.17
CA TYR A 148 1.04 2.30 -17.97
C TYR A 148 -0.14 1.76 -18.80
N THR A 149 0.06 0.81 -19.72
CA THR A 149 -1.03 0.08 -20.37
C THR A 149 -1.74 -0.92 -19.45
N HIS A 150 -1.19 -1.18 -18.26
CA HIS A 150 -1.78 -2.02 -17.22
C HIS A 150 -2.26 -1.15 -16.06
N GLU A 151 -3.25 -1.65 -15.33
CA GLU A 151 -3.64 -1.09 -14.04
C GLU A 151 -2.66 -1.56 -12.96
N TYR A 152 -2.24 -0.61 -12.13
CA TYR A 152 -1.49 -0.85 -10.89
C TYR A 152 -2.30 -0.36 -9.70
N GLN A 153 -2.23 -1.12 -8.61
CA GLN A 153 -2.85 -0.79 -7.33
C GLN A 153 -1.73 -0.72 -6.28
N PRO A 154 -1.08 0.45 -6.12
CA PRO A 154 0.12 0.55 -5.30
C PRO A 154 -0.10 0.56 -3.79
N VAL A 155 -1.24 1.06 -3.34
CA VAL A 155 -1.56 1.19 -1.91
C VAL A 155 -3.06 1.01 -1.72
N PHE A 156 -3.47 0.12 -0.81
CA PHE A 156 -4.88 -0.12 -0.51
C PHE A 156 -5.08 -0.74 0.86
N ILE A 157 -6.32 -0.70 1.34
CA ILE A 157 -6.78 -1.47 2.50
C ILE A 157 -7.68 -2.61 1.98
N GLU A 158 -7.23 -3.87 2.06
CA GLU A 158 -8.03 -5.06 1.71
C GLU A 158 -8.92 -5.45 2.89
N THR A 159 -10.24 -5.55 2.67
CA THR A 159 -11.19 -5.91 3.74
C THR A 159 -10.84 -7.24 4.38
N GLN A 160 -11.22 -7.44 5.65
CA GLN A 160 -10.86 -8.64 6.40
C GLN A 160 -11.36 -9.95 5.77
N ASP A 161 -12.42 -9.88 4.96
CA ASP A 161 -12.97 -11.00 4.20
C ASP A 161 -12.34 -11.20 2.81
N TYR A 162 -11.35 -10.37 2.45
CA TYR A 162 -10.60 -10.38 1.19
C TYR A 162 -11.47 -10.21 -0.05
N SER A 163 -12.62 -9.53 0.08
CA SER A 163 -13.59 -9.36 -1.00
C SER A 163 -13.55 -7.98 -1.66
N SER A 164 -12.97 -6.98 -0.98
CA SER A 164 -13.11 -5.59 -1.35
C SER A 164 -11.96 -4.72 -0.80
N HIS A 165 -12.03 -3.42 -1.10
CA HIS A 165 -11.14 -2.41 -0.56
C HIS A 165 -11.91 -1.32 0.19
N VAL A 166 -11.43 -0.93 1.38
CA VAL A 166 -11.97 0.24 2.12
C VAL A 166 -11.57 1.56 1.45
N TRP A 167 -10.42 1.58 0.81
CA TRP A 167 -9.99 2.58 -0.16
C TRP A 167 -8.79 2.03 -0.93
N GLN A 168 -8.52 2.60 -2.11
CA GLN A 168 -7.48 2.11 -3.01
C GLN A 168 -6.89 3.22 -3.87
N LEU A 169 -5.57 3.30 -3.90
CA LEU A 169 -4.82 4.11 -4.86
C LEU A 169 -4.56 3.28 -6.13
N LYS A 170 -4.72 3.91 -7.30
CA LYS A 170 -4.50 3.31 -8.62
C LYS A 170 -3.64 4.19 -9.52
N THR A 171 -2.90 3.57 -10.44
CA THR A 171 -2.23 4.24 -11.58
C THR A 171 -2.25 3.32 -12.83
N GLY A 172 -2.01 3.86 -14.01
CA GLY A 172 -2.09 3.13 -15.28
C GLY A 172 -3.51 2.96 -15.84
N THR A 173 -3.63 2.35 -17.02
CA THR A 173 -4.90 2.13 -17.70
C THR A 173 -5.74 1.10 -16.95
N PRO A 174 -7.00 1.42 -16.55
CA PRO A 174 -7.87 0.47 -15.89
C PRO A 174 -8.07 -0.82 -16.70
N PHE A 175 -8.34 -1.92 -16.00
CA PHE A 175 -8.56 -3.21 -16.65
C PHE A 175 -9.67 -3.15 -17.70
N ALA A 176 -9.43 -3.77 -18.87
CA ALA A 176 -10.34 -3.79 -20.02
C ALA A 176 -10.68 -2.40 -20.62
N GLU A 177 -9.91 -1.36 -20.30
CA GLU A 177 -10.04 -0.03 -20.88
C GLU A 177 -8.87 0.33 -21.80
N SER A 178 -8.97 1.49 -22.47
CA SER A 178 -7.92 2.06 -23.31
C SER A 178 -7.84 3.55 -23.08
N TRP A 179 -6.75 4.01 -22.49
CA TRP A 179 -6.55 5.39 -22.07
C TRP A 179 -5.37 6.02 -22.82
N SER A 180 -5.35 7.35 -22.92
CA SER A 180 -4.14 8.03 -23.35
C SER A 180 -3.02 7.85 -22.31
N LEU A 181 -1.76 8.00 -22.71
CA LEU A 181 -0.65 7.92 -21.76
C LEU A 181 -0.76 8.99 -20.66
N ALA A 182 -1.29 10.18 -20.99
CA ALA A 182 -1.47 11.27 -20.03
C ALA A 182 -2.49 10.87 -18.95
N ASP A 183 -3.63 10.31 -19.34
CA ASP A 183 -4.66 9.87 -18.39
C ASP A 183 -4.17 8.68 -17.56
N ALA A 184 -3.42 7.76 -18.17
CA ALA A 184 -2.86 6.60 -17.48
C ALA A 184 -1.77 7.00 -16.46
N LYS A 185 -1.03 8.09 -16.69
CA LYS A 185 -0.02 8.65 -15.78
C LYS A 185 -0.65 9.56 -14.71
N THR A 186 -1.65 9.03 -14.01
CA THR A 186 -2.30 9.68 -12.89
C THR A 186 -2.26 8.79 -11.64
N LEU A 187 -2.29 9.43 -10.47
CA LEU A 187 -2.59 8.78 -9.20
C LEU A 187 -4.06 9.05 -8.89
N ARG A 188 -4.85 7.99 -8.78
CA ARG A 188 -6.30 8.06 -8.53
C ARG A 188 -6.63 7.31 -7.25
N LEU A 189 -7.13 8.02 -6.26
CA LEU A 189 -7.60 7.43 -5.00
C LEU A 189 -9.11 7.21 -5.09
N TYR A 190 -9.55 5.99 -4.82
CA TYR A 190 -10.95 5.61 -4.78
C TYR A 190 -11.41 5.32 -3.36
N SER A 191 -12.67 5.67 -3.10
CA SER A 191 -13.40 5.30 -1.88
C SER A 191 -13.61 3.79 -1.79
N SER A 192 -14.29 3.38 -0.72
CA SER A 192 -14.64 1.99 -0.48
C SER A 192 -15.40 1.39 -1.65
N SER A 193 -15.05 0.14 -1.93
CA SER A 193 -15.68 -0.73 -2.92
C SER A 193 -16.57 -1.79 -2.29
N THR A 194 -16.83 -1.69 -0.97
CA THR A 194 -17.78 -2.56 -0.26
C THR A 194 -19.21 -2.20 -0.63
N SER A 195 -19.47 -0.92 -0.93
CA SER A 195 -20.71 -0.44 -1.53
C SER A 195 -20.65 -0.54 -3.07
N SER A 196 -21.82 -0.60 -3.70
CA SER A 196 -21.90 -0.67 -5.17
C SER A 196 -21.36 0.64 -5.79
N ALA A 197 -20.23 0.50 -6.48
CA ALA A 197 -19.43 1.51 -7.20
C ALA A 197 -18.60 2.46 -6.30
N PRO A 198 -17.26 2.29 -6.21
CA PRO A 198 -16.39 3.25 -5.53
C PRO A 198 -16.35 4.58 -6.27
N THR A 199 -16.26 5.68 -5.52
CA THR A 199 -16.14 7.05 -6.04
C THR A 199 -14.68 7.47 -6.10
N GLU A 200 -14.28 8.19 -7.14
CA GLU A 200 -12.96 8.82 -7.21
C GLU A 200 -12.87 10.00 -6.24
N LEU A 201 -11.97 9.93 -5.27
CA LEU A 201 -11.77 10.96 -4.24
C LEU A 201 -10.71 11.96 -4.68
N LEU A 202 -9.63 11.50 -5.32
CA LEU A 202 -8.52 12.34 -5.78
C LEU A 202 -8.00 11.81 -7.10
N ASN A 203 -7.65 12.72 -8.01
CA ASN A 203 -7.00 12.41 -9.27
C ASN A 203 -5.97 13.49 -9.60
N VAL A 204 -4.69 13.12 -9.58
CA VAL A 204 -3.57 14.04 -9.81
C VAL A 204 -2.58 13.43 -10.81
N PRO A 205 -1.85 14.24 -11.59
CA PRO A 205 -0.76 13.73 -12.42
C PRO A 205 0.27 12.97 -11.57
N PHE A 206 0.73 11.82 -12.05
CA PHE A 206 1.85 11.09 -11.43
C PHE A 206 3.16 11.61 -12.03
N THR A 207 3.60 12.76 -11.53
CA THR A 207 4.78 13.46 -12.04
C THR A 207 6.03 12.64 -11.80
N GLU A 208 6.84 12.45 -12.84
CA GLU A 208 8.07 11.69 -12.74
C GLU A 208 9.04 12.32 -11.76
N ASP A 209 9.78 11.46 -11.06
CA ASP A 209 10.83 11.81 -10.11
C ASP A 209 10.39 12.78 -8.98
N THR A 210 9.09 12.84 -8.72
CA THR A 210 8.49 13.70 -7.69
C THR A 210 7.93 12.83 -6.56
N TRP A 211 8.17 13.25 -5.32
CA TRP A 211 7.47 12.67 -4.17
C TRP A 211 6.02 13.13 -4.17
N HIS A 212 5.10 12.18 -4.10
CA HIS A 212 3.68 12.39 -3.85
C HIS A 212 3.36 11.88 -2.45
N ASN A 213 3.04 12.78 -1.53
CA ASN A 213 2.83 12.46 -0.12
C ASN A 213 1.33 12.35 0.16
N PHE A 214 0.95 11.35 0.94
CA PHE A 214 -0.42 11.09 1.33
C PHE A 214 -0.54 10.88 2.83
N ALA A 215 -1.65 11.36 3.39
CA ALA A 215 -2.23 10.79 4.60
C ALA A 215 -3.70 10.48 4.34
N ILE A 216 -4.09 9.23 4.51
CA ILE A 216 -5.48 8.79 4.36
C ILE A 216 -6.04 8.51 5.74
N GLU A 217 -6.90 9.40 6.22
CA GLU A 217 -7.55 9.30 7.53
C GLU A 217 -8.87 8.56 7.38
N SER A 218 -9.02 7.47 8.13
CA SER A 218 -10.23 6.65 8.17
C SER A 218 -10.80 6.68 9.59
N ASP A 219 -12.05 7.13 9.70
CA ASP A 219 -12.87 6.94 10.90
C ASP A 219 -13.60 5.60 10.75
N TRP A 220 -13.08 4.58 11.44
CA TRP A 220 -13.52 3.19 11.31
C TRP A 220 -14.91 2.96 11.92
N ASP A 221 -15.29 3.78 12.91
CA ASP A 221 -16.57 3.68 13.59
C ASP A 221 -17.61 4.60 12.92
N GLY A 222 -17.20 5.82 12.54
CA GLY A 222 -18.03 6.82 11.88
C GLY A 222 -18.22 6.61 10.38
N ASN A 223 -17.48 5.70 9.76
CA ASN A 223 -17.46 5.45 8.30
C ASN A 223 -17.20 6.74 7.51
N LEU A 224 -16.09 7.42 7.84
CA LEU A 224 -15.64 8.63 7.16
C LEU A 224 -14.22 8.46 6.60
N ILE A 225 -13.95 9.13 5.49
CA ILE A 225 -12.61 9.27 4.91
C ILE A 225 -12.25 10.75 4.74
N THR A 226 -11.02 11.09 5.07
CA THR A 226 -10.39 12.39 4.77
C THR A 226 -9.06 12.14 4.08
N VAL A 227 -8.80 12.88 3.01
CA VAL A 227 -7.59 12.72 2.19
C VAL A 227 -6.73 13.97 2.31
N TYR A 228 -5.47 13.77 2.67
CA TYR A 228 -4.46 14.80 2.68
C TYR A 228 -3.38 14.45 1.66
N TYR A 229 -2.91 15.47 0.94
CA TYR A 229 -1.97 15.30 -0.15
C TYR A 229 -1.03 16.48 -0.30
N SER A 230 0.21 16.22 -0.69
CA SER A 230 1.18 17.23 -1.14
C SER A 230 2.20 16.61 -2.10
N THR A 231 3.13 17.45 -2.59
CA THR A 231 4.28 16.97 -3.37
C THR A 231 5.60 17.48 -2.78
N GLY A 232 6.69 16.79 -3.09
CA GLY A 232 8.02 17.14 -2.62
C GLY A 232 8.12 17.10 -1.10
N LEU A 233 8.61 18.19 -0.51
CA LEU A 233 8.70 18.37 0.95
C LEU A 233 7.66 19.37 1.48
N SER A 234 6.64 19.71 0.70
CA SER A 234 5.57 20.59 1.18
C SER A 234 4.71 19.89 2.22
N PRO A 235 4.21 20.62 3.24
CA PRO A 235 3.24 20.08 4.19
C PRO A 235 2.00 19.53 3.48
N LEU A 236 1.44 18.46 4.03
CA LEU A 236 0.18 17.89 3.57
C LEU A 236 -0.95 18.92 3.71
N ALA A 237 -1.78 19.05 2.68
CA ALA A 237 -3.02 19.82 2.74
C ALA A 237 -4.22 18.87 2.70
N LYS A 238 -5.28 19.17 3.43
CA LYS A 238 -6.57 18.47 3.30
C LYS A 238 -7.15 18.79 1.92
N VAL A 239 -7.31 17.77 1.07
CA VAL A 239 -7.81 17.90 -0.31
C VAL A 239 -9.21 17.30 -0.49
N VAL A 240 -9.61 16.37 0.38
CA VAL A 240 -10.95 15.76 0.39
C VAL A 240 -11.40 15.54 1.82
N GLY A 241 -12.69 15.65 2.05
CA GLY A 241 -13.35 15.13 3.24
C GLY A 241 -13.40 16.08 4.44
N PRO A 242 -14.01 15.61 5.55
CA PRO A 242 -14.54 14.26 5.74
C PRO A 242 -15.77 13.99 4.85
N VAL A 243 -15.80 12.83 4.19
CA VAL A 243 -16.98 12.32 3.45
C VAL A 243 -17.28 10.88 3.85
N SER A 244 -18.51 10.42 3.60
CA SER A 244 -18.90 9.04 3.91
C SER A 244 -18.07 8.02 3.13
N ASN A 245 -17.59 6.99 3.83
CA ASN A 245 -16.82 5.89 3.29
C ASN A 245 -17.03 4.65 4.16
N ASP A 246 -17.60 3.59 3.62
CA ASP A 246 -17.80 2.35 4.38
C ASP A 246 -16.44 1.70 4.71
N ALA A 247 -16.11 1.73 6.00
CA ALA A 247 -14.89 1.19 6.59
C ALA A 247 -15.18 -0.02 7.50
N SER A 248 -16.43 -0.50 7.53
CA SER A 248 -16.89 -1.55 8.44
C SER A 248 -16.18 -2.90 8.24
N GLY A 249 -15.69 -3.17 7.02
CA GLY A 249 -14.90 -4.36 6.72
C GLY A 249 -13.51 -4.37 7.36
N LYS A 250 -13.07 -3.23 7.93
CA LYS A 250 -11.69 -2.97 8.38
C LYS A 250 -10.71 -3.47 7.31
N GLY A 251 -9.52 -3.92 7.69
CA GLY A 251 -8.69 -4.59 6.70
C GLY A 251 -7.20 -4.42 6.84
N GLN A 252 -6.52 -5.11 5.95
CA GLN A 252 -5.08 -5.14 5.88
C GLN A 252 -4.55 -3.97 5.06
N PHE A 253 -3.49 -3.32 5.53
CA PHE A 253 -2.79 -2.28 4.78
C PHE A 253 -1.70 -2.86 3.88
N HIS A 254 -1.88 -2.70 2.56
CA HIS A 254 -0.98 -3.18 1.52
C HIS A 254 -0.22 -2.02 0.91
N ILE A 255 1.11 -2.11 0.89
CA ILE A 255 2.00 -1.11 0.28
C ILE A 255 2.97 -1.82 -0.66
N GLY A 256 2.88 -1.55 -1.95
CA GLY A 256 3.77 -2.18 -2.92
C GLY A 256 3.16 -2.12 -4.31
N LEU A 257 3.24 -3.20 -5.07
CA LEU A 257 2.66 -3.22 -6.41
C LEU A 257 1.78 -4.44 -6.58
N LEU A 258 0.53 -4.22 -6.97
CA LEU A 258 -0.33 -5.20 -7.63
C LEU A 258 -0.56 -4.72 -9.06
N LYS A 259 -0.10 -5.47 -10.05
CA LYS A 259 -0.30 -5.20 -11.48
C LYS A 259 -1.32 -6.18 -12.07
N LEU A 260 -2.39 -5.65 -12.65
CA LEU A 260 -3.40 -6.43 -13.36
C LEU A 260 -2.89 -6.85 -14.75
N PRO A 261 -3.40 -7.95 -15.33
CA PRO A 261 -3.16 -8.26 -16.73
C PRO A 261 -3.93 -7.28 -17.62
N THR A 262 -3.65 -7.27 -18.93
CA THR A 262 -4.56 -6.68 -19.92
C THR A 262 -5.41 -7.78 -20.55
N GLY A 263 -6.65 -7.51 -20.91
CA GLY A 263 -7.52 -8.49 -21.55
C GLY A 263 -8.94 -7.96 -21.72
N PRO A 264 -9.83 -8.73 -22.37
CA PRO A 264 -11.24 -8.37 -22.46
C PRO A 264 -11.91 -8.46 -21.09
N ALA A 265 -13.00 -7.71 -20.90
CA ALA A 265 -13.84 -7.84 -19.72
C ALA A 265 -14.41 -9.27 -19.60
N GLY A 266 -14.66 -9.72 -18.37
CA GLY A 266 -15.29 -11.01 -18.09
C GLY A 266 -14.36 -12.22 -18.00
N ILE A 267 -13.05 -12.05 -18.24
CA ILE A 267 -12.06 -13.11 -17.96
C ILE A 267 -11.85 -13.28 -16.46
N ASN A 268 -11.30 -14.44 -16.06
CA ASN A 268 -10.79 -14.62 -14.70
C ASN A 268 -9.48 -13.85 -14.55
N VAL A 269 -9.56 -12.57 -14.19
CA VAL A 269 -8.42 -11.66 -14.08
C VAL A 269 -7.31 -12.16 -13.15
N VAL A 270 -7.64 -13.02 -12.18
CA VAL A 270 -6.68 -13.61 -11.23
C VAL A 270 -5.76 -14.63 -11.92
N LYS A 271 -6.23 -15.29 -12.98
CA LYS A 271 -5.52 -16.41 -13.64
C LYS A 271 -5.19 -16.16 -15.11
N GLU A 272 -6.00 -15.35 -15.78
CA GLU A 272 -6.02 -15.15 -17.23
C GLU A 272 -5.54 -13.75 -17.62
N GLY A 273 -5.48 -13.49 -18.93
CA GLY A 273 -5.06 -12.22 -19.50
C GLY A 273 -3.57 -12.16 -19.85
N TYR A 274 -3.19 -11.07 -20.50
CA TYR A 274 -1.83 -10.84 -20.96
C TYR A 274 -1.01 -10.08 -19.91
N GLN A 275 0.17 -10.61 -19.61
CA GLN A 275 1.19 -9.94 -18.81
C GLN A 275 2.38 -9.61 -19.69
N SER A 276 2.72 -8.32 -19.78
CA SER A 276 3.92 -7.91 -20.49
C SER A 276 5.15 -8.51 -19.81
N LYS A 277 6.04 -9.13 -20.60
CA LYS A 277 7.28 -9.73 -20.09
C LYS A 277 8.32 -8.62 -19.83
N ARG A 278 8.09 -7.81 -18.80
CA ARG A 278 9.07 -6.82 -18.33
C ARG A 278 9.91 -7.40 -17.20
N PRO A 279 11.25 -7.31 -17.26
CA PRO A 279 12.11 -7.92 -16.27
C PRO A 279 12.11 -7.17 -14.94
N ASN A 280 11.68 -5.90 -14.91
CA ASN A 280 11.85 -5.03 -13.74
C ASN A 280 10.93 -3.79 -13.81
N GLU A 281 9.89 -3.76 -12.99
CA GLU A 281 9.03 -2.59 -12.77
C GLU A 281 9.04 -2.30 -11.26
N GLY A 282 8.96 -1.04 -10.86
CA GLY A 282 9.03 -0.70 -9.44
C GLY A 282 8.55 0.70 -9.12
N LEU A 283 8.17 0.90 -7.86
CA LEU A 283 7.87 2.20 -7.28
C LEU A 283 8.70 2.38 -6.01
N THR A 284 9.06 3.63 -5.75
CA THR A 284 9.74 4.02 -4.52
C THR A 284 8.71 4.50 -3.49
N TYR A 285 8.87 4.06 -2.25
CA TYR A 285 8.04 4.39 -1.10
C TYR A 285 8.89 4.99 0.00
N GLY A 286 8.30 5.91 0.76
CA GLY A 286 8.91 6.55 1.92
C GLY A 286 7.84 7.01 2.91
N GLY A 287 8.23 7.44 4.10
CA GLY A 287 7.32 8.09 5.06
C GLY A 287 6.17 7.19 5.50
N ILE A 288 6.38 5.87 5.55
CA ILE A 288 5.33 4.90 5.84
C ILE A 288 5.13 4.77 7.34
N PHE A 289 4.03 5.31 7.87
CA PHE A 289 3.63 5.10 9.26
C PHE A 289 2.11 5.26 9.41
N ILE A 290 1.59 4.84 10.55
CA ILE A 290 0.18 4.99 10.90
C ILE A 290 0.12 5.64 12.28
N GLU A 291 -0.65 6.71 12.38
CA GLU A 291 -0.92 7.39 13.65
C GLU A 291 -2.39 7.26 14.03
N ASP A 292 -2.65 7.20 15.34
CA ASP A 292 -3.99 7.30 15.91
C ASP A 292 -4.38 8.77 16.04
N THR A 293 -5.35 9.20 15.25
CA THR A 293 -5.84 10.59 15.22
C THR A 293 -7.15 10.76 15.99
N SER A 294 -7.58 9.76 16.77
CA SER A 294 -8.85 9.80 17.51
C SER A 294 -8.96 11.00 18.48
N ALA A 295 -7.83 11.49 19.01
CA ALA A 295 -7.78 12.60 19.96
C ALA A 295 -7.11 13.87 19.39
N GLY A 296 -6.78 13.90 18.10
CA GLY A 296 -5.94 14.95 17.51
C GLY A 296 -6.24 15.19 16.03
N SER A 297 -5.37 15.94 15.37
CA SER A 297 -5.41 16.14 13.92
C SER A 297 -4.26 15.39 13.26
N VAL A 298 -4.45 14.98 12.01
CA VAL A 298 -3.38 14.41 11.17
C VAL A 298 -2.10 15.26 11.22
N THR A 299 -0.96 14.62 11.39
CA THR A 299 0.36 15.24 11.31
C THR A 299 0.63 15.66 9.86
N LEU A 300 0.66 16.96 9.57
CA LEU A 300 0.75 17.45 8.18
C LEU A 300 2.19 17.58 7.68
N GLU A 301 3.13 17.78 8.58
CA GLU A 301 4.56 17.87 8.32
C GLU A 301 5.30 17.39 9.58
N PRO A 302 6.58 16.99 9.46
CA PRO A 302 7.34 16.63 10.63
C PRO A 302 7.55 17.82 11.57
N VAL A 303 7.36 17.60 12.86
CA VAL A 303 7.75 18.58 13.87
C VAL A 303 9.28 18.72 13.86
N ALA A 304 9.76 19.97 13.77
CA ALA A 304 11.19 20.25 13.88
C ALA A 304 11.72 19.72 15.23
N ALA A 305 12.82 18.98 15.18
CA ALA A 305 13.55 18.52 16.37
C ALA A 305 14.13 19.70 17.17
#